data_AF-A0AA94XYN7-F1
#
_entry.id   AF-A0AA94XYN7-F1
#
_cell.length_a   1.000
_cell.length_b   1.000
_cell.length_c   1.000
_cell.angle_alpha   90.00
_cell.angle_beta   90.00
_cell.angle_gamma   90.00
#
_symmetry.space_group_name_H-M   'P 1'
#
loop_
_entity.id
_entity.type
_entity.pdbx_description
1 polymer ?
#
loop_
_entity_poly.entity_id
_entity_poly.type
_entity_poly.pdbx_seq_one_letter_code
_entity_poly.pdbx_strand_id
1 'polypeptide(L)'
;MIDYDKLEKVGEYKDGKLSLWFKKASEEEGDVYLLKFGTDTYIGSTTCMKRRMNTHISMLRSGKHQTTKMQEIFNSNMSFDIYLLMRISGIGSVVQFAEQALIKLLNPTISSCLPKGNTCPFTSNLWTISKEISQ
;
A
#
# COMPACT_ATOMS: atom_id res chain seq x y z
N MET A 1 -11.37 3.44 -11.90
CA MET A 1 -11.48 4.20 -10.64
C MET A 1 -11.74 3.20 -9.52
N ILE A 2 -11.04 3.30 -8.38
CA ILE A 2 -11.20 2.35 -7.25
C ILE A 2 -12.58 2.57 -6.63
N ASP A 3 -13.34 1.49 -6.48
CA ASP A 3 -14.64 1.46 -5.82
C ASP A 3 -14.43 1.25 -4.30
N TYR A 4 -14.32 2.35 -3.55
CA TYR A 4 -14.01 2.32 -2.12
C TYR A 4 -15.14 1.73 -1.28
N ASP A 5 -16.38 1.74 -1.77
CA ASP A 5 -17.54 1.20 -1.06
C ASP A 5 -17.47 -0.33 -0.94
N LYS A 6 -16.67 -0.97 -1.80
CA LYS A 6 -16.40 -2.40 -1.77
C LYS A 6 -15.16 -2.77 -0.95
N LEU A 7 -14.39 -1.78 -0.49
CA LEU A 7 -13.18 -2.02 0.29
C LEU A 7 -13.48 -1.99 1.79
N GLU A 8 -12.88 -2.90 2.54
CA GLU A 8 -12.96 -2.90 3.99
C GLU A 8 -12.12 -1.74 4.54
N LYS A 9 -12.77 -0.71 5.09
CA LYS A 9 -12.08 0.34 5.85
C LYS A 9 -11.67 -0.22 7.22
N VAL A 10 -10.37 -0.36 7.44
CA VAL A 10 -9.80 -1.02 8.62
C VAL A 10 -9.15 -0.06 9.61
N GLY A 11 -9.07 1.22 9.25
CA GLY A 11 -8.60 2.25 10.14
C GLY A 11 -8.54 3.62 9.50
N GLU A 12 -8.09 4.59 10.29
CA GLU A 12 -7.82 5.96 9.86
C GLU A 12 -6.82 6.62 10.81
N TYR A 13 -6.09 7.60 10.29
CA TYR A 13 -5.34 8.55 11.06
C TYR A 13 -5.95 9.94 10.86
N LYS A 14 -6.40 10.55 11.95
CA LYS A 14 -7.05 11.87 11.94
C LYS A 14 -6.85 12.56 13.29
N ASP A 15 -6.73 13.89 13.28
CA ASP A 15 -6.60 14.72 14.49
C ASP A 15 -5.47 14.25 15.44
N GLY A 16 -4.36 13.78 14.86
CA GLY A 16 -3.20 13.30 15.61
C GLY A 16 -3.33 11.88 16.20
N LYS A 17 -4.43 11.16 15.92
CA LYS A 17 -4.73 9.85 16.49
C LYS A 17 -4.90 8.79 15.41
N LEU A 18 -4.40 7.58 15.69
CA LEU A 18 -4.59 6.40 14.88
C LEU A 18 -5.72 5.54 15.47
N SER A 19 -6.78 5.33 14.69
CA SER A 19 -7.85 4.38 14.97
C SER A 19 -7.68 3.17 14.06
N LEU A 20 -7.55 1.98 14.63
CA LEU A 20 -7.46 0.71 13.89
C LEU A 20 -8.54 -0.24 14.39
N TRP A 21 -9.41 -0.68 13.46
CA TRP A 21 -10.47 -1.66 13.70
C TRP A 21 -10.13 -3.04 13.14
N PHE A 22 -8.88 -3.18 12.70
CA PHE A 22 -8.34 -4.37 12.05
C PHE A 22 -8.12 -5.53 13.02
N LYS A 23 -8.58 -6.73 12.64
CA LYS A 23 -8.19 -7.98 13.33
C LYS A 23 -6.80 -8.38 12.87
N LYS A 24 -5.88 -8.57 13.83
CA LYS A 24 -4.49 -8.99 13.59
C LYS A 24 -4.47 -10.21 12.66
N ALA A 25 -3.69 -10.14 11.59
CA ALA A 25 -3.36 -11.29 10.76
C ALA A 25 -2.65 -12.37 11.59
N SER A 26 -2.80 -13.64 11.23
CA SER A 26 -2.02 -14.71 11.85
C SER A 26 -0.52 -14.50 11.58
N GLU A 27 0.37 -15.16 12.33
CA GLU A 27 1.82 -14.98 12.15
C GLU A 27 2.33 -15.44 10.78
N GLU A 28 1.52 -16.22 10.07
CA GLU A 28 1.80 -16.75 8.73
C GLU A 28 1.12 -15.93 7.62
N GLU A 29 0.45 -14.84 7.96
CA GLU A 29 -0.30 -14.01 7.01
C GLU A 29 0.37 -12.65 6.77
N GLY A 30 0.19 -12.15 5.54
CA GLY A 30 0.50 -10.78 5.16
C GLY A 30 -0.73 -10.05 4.64
N ASP A 31 -0.70 -8.74 4.77
CA ASP A 31 -1.75 -7.83 4.31
C ASP A 31 -1.20 -6.89 3.25
N VAL A 32 -1.98 -6.70 2.19
CA VAL A 32 -1.83 -5.57 1.27
C VAL A 32 -2.90 -4.54 1.60
N TYR A 33 -2.47 -3.31 1.84
CA TYR A 33 -3.34 -2.21 2.25
C TYR A 33 -3.25 -1.04 1.28
N LEU A 34 -4.28 -0.20 1.33
CA LEU A 34 -4.34 1.08 0.63
C LEU A 34 -4.47 2.20 1.67
N LEU A 35 -3.65 3.23 1.53
CA LEU A 35 -3.81 4.49 2.24
C LEU A 35 -4.43 5.52 1.30
N LYS A 36 -5.48 6.18 1.75
CA LYS A 36 -6.17 7.23 0.97
C LYS A 36 -5.99 8.58 1.65
N PHE A 37 -5.37 9.51 0.95
CA PHE A 37 -5.13 10.89 1.36
C PHE A 37 -5.97 11.83 0.49
N GLY A 38 -7.21 12.11 0.89
CA GLY A 38 -8.14 12.83 0.03
C GLY A 38 -8.40 12.05 -1.28
N THR A 39 -7.93 12.57 -2.41
CA THR A 39 -8.01 11.91 -3.73
C THR A 39 -6.81 11.03 -4.06
N ASP A 40 -5.71 11.17 -3.32
CA ASP A 40 -4.49 10.43 -3.56
C ASP A 40 -4.46 9.08 -2.86
N THR A 41 -3.80 8.10 -3.46
CA THR A 41 -3.73 6.74 -2.94
C THR A 41 -2.33 6.19 -2.97
N TYR A 42 -2.01 5.42 -1.94
CA TYR A 42 -0.78 4.67 -1.78
C TYR A 42 -1.12 3.21 -1.50
N ILE A 43 -0.38 2.27 -2.08
CA ILE A 43 -0.51 0.84 -1.80
C ILE A 43 0.80 0.36 -1.18
N GLY A 44 0.69 -0.43 -0.12
CA GLY A 44 1.83 -1.07 0.50
C GLY A 44 1.44 -2.40 1.12
N SER A 45 2.45 -3.13 1.59
CA SER A 45 2.23 -4.39 2.29
C SER A 45 2.95 -4.50 3.62
N THR A 46 2.49 -5.43 4.44
CA THR A 46 3.04 -5.71 5.77
C THR A 46 2.56 -7.04 6.35
N THR A 47 3.33 -7.59 7.29
CA THR A 47 2.88 -8.68 8.19
C THR A 47 2.32 -8.17 9.51
N CYS A 48 2.39 -6.85 9.76
CA CYS A 48 1.87 -6.26 10.98
C CYS A 48 1.39 -4.83 10.73
N MET A 49 0.09 -4.69 10.46
CA MET A 49 -0.58 -3.42 10.16
C MET A 49 -0.29 -2.35 11.20
N LYS A 50 -0.46 -2.66 12.49
CA LYS A 50 -0.24 -1.70 13.58
C LYS A 50 1.19 -1.15 13.58
N ARG A 51 2.19 -2.01 13.41
CA ARG A 51 3.59 -1.59 13.35
C ARG A 51 3.84 -0.72 12.12
N ARG A 52 3.36 -1.14 10.94
CA ARG A 52 3.53 -0.43 9.68
C ARG A 52 2.92 0.96 9.71
N MET A 53 1.69 1.09 10.21
CA MET A 53 0.99 2.38 10.33
C MET A 53 1.73 3.33 11.27
N ASN A 54 2.17 2.85 12.43
CA ASN A 54 2.98 3.65 13.35
C ASN A 54 4.30 4.12 12.71
N THR A 55 4.96 3.28 11.90
CA THR A 55 6.16 3.67 11.16
C THR A 55 5.86 4.78 10.14
N HIS A 56 4.78 4.66 9.35
CA HIS A 56 4.36 5.73 8.44
C HIS A 56 4.10 7.03 9.20
N ILE A 57 3.29 6.99 10.26
CA ILE A 57 2.93 8.18 11.05
C ILE A 57 4.19 8.83 11.65
N SER A 58 5.09 8.05 12.23
CA SER A 58 6.33 8.57 12.82
C SER A 58 7.21 9.29 11.78
N MET A 59 7.40 8.67 10.61
CA MET A 59 8.19 9.28 9.53
C MET A 59 7.50 10.51 8.94
N LEU A 60 6.20 10.45 8.70
CA LEU A 60 5.41 11.56 8.17
C LEU A 60 5.39 12.76 9.11
N ARG A 61 5.18 12.53 10.42
CA ARG A 61 5.18 13.60 11.43
C ARG A 61 6.56 14.22 11.62
N SER A 62 7.64 13.47 11.39
CA SER A 62 9.00 13.98 11.47
C SER A 62 9.52 14.58 10.17
N GLY A 63 8.73 14.58 9.09
CA GLY A 63 9.14 15.10 7.79
C GLY A 63 10.16 14.22 7.06
N LYS A 64 10.31 12.96 7.46
CA LYS A 64 11.38 12.05 7.00
C LYS A 64 10.83 10.84 6.22
N HIS A 65 9.61 10.92 5.72
CA HIS A 65 9.05 9.83 4.92
C HIS A 65 9.80 9.67 3.59
N GLN A 66 10.11 8.43 3.22
CA GLN A 66 10.94 8.13 2.03
C GLN A 66 10.26 8.54 0.71
N THR A 67 8.93 8.46 0.66
CA THR A 67 8.15 8.90 -0.48
C THR A 67 7.80 10.37 -0.34
N THR A 68 8.55 11.26 -1.02
CA THR A 68 8.37 12.71 -0.96
C THR A 68 6.94 13.14 -1.27
N LYS A 69 6.33 12.57 -2.31
CA LYS A 69 4.93 12.87 -2.67
C LYS A 69 3.95 12.58 -1.53
N MET A 70 4.16 11.48 -0.80
CA MET A 70 3.33 11.12 0.36
C MET A 70 3.52 12.10 1.52
N GLN A 71 4.76 12.57 1.73
CA GLN A 71 5.08 13.59 2.74
C GLN A 71 4.40 14.93 2.41
N GLU A 72 4.49 15.38 1.16
CA GLU A 72 3.87 16.61 0.69
C GLU A 72 2.34 16.58 0.89
N ILE A 73 1.69 15.51 0.46
CA ILE A 73 0.23 15.34 0.60
C ILE A 73 -0.17 15.28 2.07
N PHE A 74 0.60 14.57 2.91
CA PHE A 74 0.32 14.49 4.34
C PHE A 74 0.47 15.85 5.04
N ASN A 75 1.46 16.67 4.65
CA ASN A 75 1.62 18.01 5.23
C ASN A 75 0.39 18.90 4.98
N SER A 76 -0.33 18.70 3.88
CA SER A 76 -1.56 19.44 3.58
C SER A 76 -2.79 18.91 4.32
N ASN A 77 -2.94 17.59 4.42
CA ASN A 77 -4.18 16.97 4.90
C ASN A 77 -4.13 16.46 6.35
N MET A 78 -2.92 16.16 6.85
CA MET A 78 -2.62 15.61 8.19
C MET A 78 -3.48 14.40 8.58
N SER A 79 -4.05 13.70 7.60
CA SER A 79 -5.00 12.61 7.77
C SER A 79 -4.97 11.64 6.59
N PHE A 80 -5.36 10.39 6.85
CA PHE A 80 -5.56 9.37 5.82
C PHE A 80 -6.47 8.25 6.32
N ASP A 81 -7.18 7.63 5.39
CA ASP A 81 -7.92 6.40 5.63
C ASP A 81 -7.07 5.17 5.29
N ILE A 82 -7.37 4.04 5.92
CA ILE A 82 -6.69 2.76 5.72
C ILE A 82 -7.72 1.73 5.27
N TYR A 83 -7.50 1.13 4.11
CA TYR A 83 -8.32 0.08 3.54
C TYR A 83 -7.52 -1.22 3.39
N LEU A 84 -8.15 -2.36 3.65
CA LEU A 84 -7.58 -3.66 3.35
C LEU A 84 -7.90 -4.02 1.89
N LEU A 85 -6.88 -4.34 1.10
CA LEU A 85 -7.05 -4.81 -0.27
C LEU A 85 -7.07 -6.34 -0.34
N MET A 86 -6.16 -6.97 0.40
CA MET A 86 -6.00 -8.42 0.36
C MET A 86 -5.30 -8.91 1.62
N ARG A 87 -5.74 -10.08 2.11
CA ARG A 87 -5.00 -10.88 3.08
C ARG A 87 -4.50 -12.15 2.40
N ILE A 88 -3.26 -12.52 2.68
CA ILE A 88 -2.54 -13.56 1.98
C ILE A 88 -1.93 -14.51 3.00
N SER A 89 -2.21 -15.79 2.86
CA SER A 89 -1.49 -16.84 3.58
C SER A 89 -0.10 -16.98 2.96
N GLY A 90 0.94 -16.68 3.72
CA GLY A 90 2.32 -16.60 3.29
C GLY A 90 2.98 -15.28 3.66
N ILE A 91 4.28 -15.33 3.94
CA ILE A 91 5.11 -14.17 4.30
C ILE A 91 6.23 -13.93 3.27
N GLY A 92 6.88 -12.77 3.33
CA GLY A 92 8.04 -12.46 2.49
C GLY A 92 7.67 -12.10 1.05
N SER A 93 8.23 -12.83 0.09
CA SER A 93 8.13 -12.51 -1.34
C SER A 93 6.70 -12.57 -1.88
N VAL A 94 5.88 -13.51 -1.40
CA VAL A 94 4.48 -13.67 -1.83
C VAL A 94 3.67 -12.39 -1.62
N VAL A 95 3.81 -11.78 -0.44
CA VAL A 95 3.11 -10.55 -0.07
C VAL A 95 3.59 -9.37 -0.93
N GLN A 96 4.89 -9.30 -1.20
CA GLN A 96 5.46 -8.28 -2.09
C GLN A 96 4.97 -8.45 -3.54
N PHE A 97 4.83 -9.68 -4.03
CA PHE A 97 4.30 -9.93 -5.38
C PHE A 97 2.85 -9.45 -5.50
N ALA A 98 2.01 -9.72 -4.51
CA ALA A 98 0.63 -9.26 -4.52
C ALA A 98 0.51 -7.73 -4.44
N GLU A 99 1.37 -7.07 -3.63
CA GLU A 99 1.49 -5.62 -3.61
C GLU A 99 1.76 -5.07 -5.02
N GLN A 100 2.75 -5.62 -5.72
CA GLN A 100 3.12 -5.16 -7.06
C GLN A 100 2.04 -5.43 -8.11
N ALA A 101 1.32 -6.56 -8.00
CA ALA A 101 0.18 -6.86 -8.85
C ALA A 101 -0.94 -5.83 -8.66
N LEU A 102 -1.26 -5.48 -7.40
CA LEU A 102 -2.30 -4.51 -7.07
C LEU A 102 -1.89 -3.08 -7.44
N ILE A 103 -0.61 -2.70 -7.29
CA ILE A 103 -0.10 -1.40 -7.77
C ILE A 103 -0.31 -1.28 -9.29
N LYS A 104 -0.01 -2.33 -10.06
CA LYS A 104 -0.22 -2.32 -11.51
C LYS A 104 -1.69 -2.26 -11.89
N LEU A 105 -2.53 -3.02 -11.19
CA LEU A 105 -3.96 -3.11 -11.49
C LEU A 105 -4.70 -1.82 -11.15
N LEU A 106 -4.40 -1.23 -9.99
CA LEU A 106 -5.13 -0.10 -9.44
C LEU A 106 -4.49 1.25 -9.76
N ASN A 107 -3.22 1.25 -10.18
CA ASN A 107 -2.44 2.43 -10.55
C ASN A 107 -2.56 3.57 -9.52
N PRO A 108 -2.08 3.36 -8.26
CA PRO A 108 -2.19 4.36 -7.20
C PRO A 108 -1.45 5.65 -7.58
N THR A 109 -1.96 6.79 -7.12
CA THR A 109 -1.36 8.08 -7.47
C THR A 109 -0.01 8.32 -6.78
N ILE A 110 0.23 7.63 -5.66
CA ILE A 110 1.47 7.61 -4.90
C ILE A 110 2.11 6.23 -5.06
N SER A 111 3.16 6.15 -5.87
CA SER A 111 3.89 4.91 -6.09
C SER A 111 5.00 4.73 -5.05
N SER A 112 5.07 3.55 -4.42
CA SER A 112 6.34 3.02 -3.90
C SER A 112 7.00 2.18 -4.99
N CYS A 113 8.06 2.70 -5.60
CA CYS A 113 8.95 1.86 -6.38
C CYS A 113 9.78 1.00 -5.42
N LEU A 114 9.90 -0.31 -5.69
CA LEU A 114 10.87 -1.16 -5.00
C LEU A 114 12.29 -0.58 -5.16
N PRO A 115 13.18 -0.75 -4.17
CA PRO A 115 14.58 -0.37 -4.33
C PRO A 115 15.18 -1.05 -5.57
N LYS A 116 15.99 -0.29 -6.33
CA LYS A 116 16.69 -0.78 -7.53
C LYS A 116 17.48 -2.06 -7.19
N GLY A 117 17.02 -3.21 -7.68
CA GLY A 117 17.71 -4.49 -7.48
C GLY A 117 16.81 -5.73 -7.38
N ASN A 118 15.53 -5.58 -7.00
CA ASN A 118 14.59 -6.70 -6.98
C ASN A 118 13.83 -6.81 -8.31
N THR A 119 14.38 -7.56 -9.26
CA THR A 119 13.65 -7.98 -10.45
C THR A 119 12.68 -9.11 -10.08
N CYS A 120 11.38 -8.82 -10.08
CA CYS A 120 10.35 -9.86 -10.02
C CYS A 120 10.29 -10.59 -11.36
N PRO A 121 10.53 -11.91 -11.46
CA PRO A 121 10.49 -12.65 -12.72
C PRO A 121 9.09 -12.69 -13.38
N PHE A 122 8.04 -12.26 -12.67
CA PHE A 122 6.70 -12.13 -13.23
C PHE A 122 6.48 -10.81 -13.99
N THR A 123 7.22 -9.74 -13.65
CA THR A 123 7.07 -8.47 -14.38
C THR A 123 7.70 -8.54 -15.76
N SER A 124 8.73 -9.36 -15.99
CA SER A 124 9.28 -9.62 -17.32
C SER A 124 8.31 -10.36 -18.24
N ASN A 125 7.51 -11.31 -17.72
CA ASN A 125 6.56 -12.08 -18.55
C ASN A 125 5.29 -11.28 -18.93
N LEU A 126 4.90 -10.28 -18.14
CA LEU A 126 3.79 -9.39 -18.51
C LEU A 126 4.14 -8.43 -19.67
N TRP A 127 5.42 -8.07 -19.85
CA TRP A 127 5.87 -7.30 -21.03
C TRP A 127 5.81 -8.09 -22.33
N THR A 128 5.92 -9.42 -22.25
CA THR A 128 5.78 -10.30 -23.42
C THR A 128 4.32 -10.38 -23.85
N ILE A 129 3.40 -10.52 -22.90
CA ILE A 129 1.96 -10.65 -23.17
C ILE A 129 1.35 -9.33 -23.69
N SER A 130 1.78 -8.16 -23.18
CA SER A 130 1.25 -6.87 -23.68
C SER A 130 1.70 -6.54 -25.11
N LYS A 131 2.83 -7.10 -25.57
CA LYS A 131 3.27 -6.99 -26.97
C LYS A 131 2.49 -7.91 -27.91
N GLU A 132 1.99 -9.04 -27.43
CA GLU A 132 1.19 -9.98 -28.24
C GLU A 132 -0.27 -9.53 -28.42
N ILE A 133 -0.80 -8.72 -27.49
CA ILE A 133 -2.19 -8.19 -27.60
C ILE A 133 -2.26 -6.94 -28.52
N SER A 134 -1.10 -6.40 -28.96
CA SER A 134 -1.03 -5.22 -29.83
C SER A 134 -0.65 -5.55 -31.28
N GLN A 135 -0.84 -6.79 -31.74
CA GLN A 135 -0.71 -7.20 -33.16
C GLN A 135 -2.06 -7.54 -33.76
#